data_AF-A0A918HXM4-F1
#
_entry.id   AF-A0A918HXM4-F1
#
_cell.length_a   1.000
_cell.length_b   1.000
_cell.length_c   1.000
_cell.angle_alpha   90.00
_cell.angle_beta   90.00
_cell.angle_gamma   90.00
#
_symmetry.space_group_name_H-M   'P 1'
#
loop_
_entity.id
_entity.type
_entity.pdbx_description
1 polymer ?
#
loop_
_entity_poly.entity_id
_entity_poly.type
_entity_poly.pdbx_seq_one_letter_code
_entity_poly.pdbx_strand_id
1 'polypeptide(L)'
;MDSGRNQDVLVGIKPRAQVEAAHQRLAHKAATPGLRTPFSLGAVSAYEWALGRASEAPVTGAAGTGRVPSSHLLTAELDAAVVQLGDPTQSAEGAAHVRGVHDALAWVCGLIDEQP
;
A
#
# COMPACT_ATOMS: atom_id res chain seq x y z
N MET A 1 24.99 -13.39 -6.42
CA MET A 1 25.26 -12.14 -5.70
C MET A 1 24.42 -11.04 -6.34
N ASP A 2 23.21 -10.79 -5.82
CA ASP A 2 22.29 -9.78 -6.38
C ASP A 2 21.62 -8.92 -5.30
N SER A 3 21.93 -9.18 -4.03
CA SER A 3 21.30 -8.55 -2.87
C SER A 3 21.63 -7.06 -2.73
N GLY A 4 22.71 -6.57 -3.35
CA GLY A 4 23.11 -5.16 -3.32
C GLY A 4 22.28 -4.28 -4.25
N ARG A 5 21.88 -4.78 -5.43
CA ARG A 5 21.11 -3.98 -6.42
C ARG A 5 19.67 -3.71 -5.99
N ASN A 6 19.11 -4.54 -5.13
CA ASN A 6 17.70 -4.45 -4.72
C ASN A 6 17.47 -3.53 -3.50
N GLN A 7 18.55 -3.10 -2.82
CA GLN A 7 18.45 -2.20 -1.66
C GLN A 7 18.36 -0.72 -2.05
N ASP A 8 18.95 -0.34 -3.19
CA ASP A 8 18.97 1.05 -3.66
C ASP A 8 17.74 1.43 -4.51
N VAL A 9 16.91 0.45 -4.89
CA VAL A 9 15.66 0.72 -5.62
C VAL A 9 14.64 1.28 -4.65
N LEU A 10 14.17 2.50 -4.91
CA LEU A 10 13.12 3.13 -4.13
C LEU A 10 11.73 2.69 -4.60
N VAL A 11 10.81 2.57 -3.65
CA VAL A 11 9.37 2.49 -3.84
C VAL A 11 8.79 3.71 -3.14
N GLY A 12 8.24 4.67 -3.89
CA GLY A 12 8.05 6.02 -3.37
C GLY A 12 9.40 6.60 -2.94
N ILE A 13 9.54 6.93 -1.65
CA ILE A 13 10.81 7.38 -1.06
C ILE A 13 11.48 6.33 -0.18
N LYS A 14 10.84 5.17 0.04
CA LYS A 14 11.35 4.13 0.93
C LYS A 14 12.20 3.13 0.13
N PRO A 15 13.31 2.60 0.69
CA PRO A 15 14.02 1.49 0.09
C PRO A 15 13.09 0.29 -0.13
N ARG A 16 13.16 -0.35 -1.30
CA ARG A 16 12.30 -1.49 -1.64
C ARG A 16 12.34 -2.59 -0.58
N ALA A 17 13.53 -2.92 -0.07
CA ALA A 17 13.68 -3.92 0.98
C ALA A 17 12.90 -3.55 2.27
N GLN A 18 12.79 -2.27 2.59
CA GLN A 18 12.00 -1.80 3.73
C GLN A 18 10.50 -2.02 3.49
N VAL A 19 10.02 -1.73 2.27
CA VAL A 19 8.62 -1.96 1.86
C VAL A 19 8.30 -3.46 1.80
N GLU A 20 9.23 -4.29 1.35
CA GLU A 20 9.06 -5.75 1.33
C GLU A 20 8.99 -6.33 2.74
N ALA A 21 9.86 -5.89 3.67
CA ALA A 21 9.83 -6.33 5.06
C ALA A 21 8.55 -5.86 5.77
N ALA A 22 8.12 -4.63 5.48
CA ALA A 22 6.86 -4.06 5.93
C ALA A 22 5.66 -4.92 5.51
N HIS A 23 5.59 -5.23 4.22
CA HIS A 23 4.58 -6.11 3.65
C HIS A 23 4.57 -7.49 4.31
N GLN A 24 5.73 -8.15 4.41
CA GLN A 24 5.84 -9.50 4.98
C GLN A 24 5.34 -9.56 6.43
N ARG A 25 5.71 -8.59 7.27
CA ARG A 25 5.23 -8.53 8.66
C ARG A 25 3.72 -8.40 8.72
N LEU A 26 3.15 -7.49 7.94
CA LEU A 26 1.72 -7.24 7.95
C LEU A 26 0.93 -8.42 7.35
N ALA A 27 1.39 -8.99 6.23
CA ALA A 27 0.77 -10.16 5.61
C ALA A 27 0.78 -11.36 6.54
N HIS A 28 1.88 -11.59 7.28
CA HIS A 28 1.95 -12.62 8.30
C HIS A 28 0.95 -12.38 9.43
N LYS A 29 0.84 -11.14 9.93
CA LYS A 29 -0.16 -10.77 10.95
C LYS A 29 -1.59 -10.98 10.44
N ALA A 30 -1.88 -10.60 9.19
CA ALA A 30 -3.19 -10.75 8.57
C ALA A 30 -3.53 -12.21 8.20
N ALA A 31 -2.56 -13.12 8.19
CA ALA A 31 -2.80 -14.56 8.04
C ALA A 31 -3.29 -15.21 9.35
N THR A 32 -3.07 -14.56 10.51
CA THR A 32 -3.53 -15.06 11.81
C THR A 32 -5.03 -14.85 11.98
N PRO A 33 -5.81 -15.90 12.32
CA PRO A 33 -7.24 -15.78 12.60
C PRO A 33 -7.54 -14.70 13.65
N GLY A 34 -8.54 -13.85 13.38
CA GLY A 34 -8.93 -12.74 14.27
C GLY A 34 -8.08 -11.46 14.13
N LEU A 35 -6.95 -11.50 13.44
CA LEU A 35 -6.11 -10.31 13.16
C LEU A 35 -6.26 -9.79 11.72
N ARG A 36 -6.97 -10.53 10.88
CA ARG A 36 -7.35 -10.13 9.52
C ARG A 36 -8.52 -9.14 9.56
N THR A 37 -8.22 -7.85 9.45
CA THR A 37 -9.22 -6.76 9.40
C THR A 37 -9.28 -6.12 8.01
N PRO A 38 -10.39 -5.45 7.63
CA PRO A 38 -10.45 -4.70 6.37
C PRO A 38 -9.29 -3.71 6.21
N PHE A 39 -8.91 -3.01 7.28
CA PHE A 39 -7.73 -2.14 7.31
C PHE A 39 -6.44 -2.89 6.94
N SER A 40 -6.14 -4.01 7.60
CA SER A 40 -4.93 -4.79 7.31
C SER A 40 -4.90 -5.29 5.87
N LEU A 41 -6.06 -5.62 5.30
CA LEU A 41 -6.18 -6.04 3.91
C LEU A 41 -5.93 -4.89 2.93
N GLY A 42 -6.40 -3.68 3.25
CA GLY A 42 -6.11 -2.49 2.46
C GLY A 42 -4.62 -2.16 2.43
N ALA A 43 -3.99 -2.15 3.60
CA ALA A 43 -2.55 -1.90 3.71
C ALA A 43 -1.70 -2.98 3.00
N VAL A 44 -2.06 -4.26 3.10
CA VAL A 44 -1.41 -5.34 2.32
C VAL A 44 -1.57 -5.12 0.82
N SER A 45 -2.78 -4.78 0.36
CA SER A 45 -3.05 -4.55 -1.06
C SER A 45 -2.26 -3.35 -1.61
N ALA A 46 -2.12 -2.28 -0.81
CA ALA A 46 -1.29 -1.13 -1.14
C ALA A 46 0.19 -1.50 -1.28
N TYR A 47 0.74 -2.31 -0.37
CA TYR A 47 2.13 -2.77 -0.50
C TYR A 47 2.34 -3.66 -1.73
N GLU A 48 1.43 -4.61 -2.01
CA GLU A 48 1.52 -5.45 -3.20
C GLU A 48 1.50 -4.60 -4.48
N TRP A 49 0.63 -3.59 -4.54
CA TRP A 49 0.59 -2.67 -5.67
C TRP A 49 1.84 -1.79 -5.76
N ALA A 50 2.29 -1.18 -4.66
CA ALA A 50 3.50 -0.36 -4.61
C ALA A 50 4.77 -1.15 -5.01
N LEU A 51 4.81 -2.45 -4.69
CA LEU A 51 5.90 -3.35 -5.08
C LEU A 51 5.83 -3.80 -6.55
N GLY A 52 4.77 -3.43 -7.26
CA GLY A 52 4.51 -3.77 -8.67
C GLY A 52 3.94 -5.17 -8.88
N ARG A 53 3.34 -5.78 -7.84
CA ARG A 53 2.89 -7.18 -7.83
C ARG A 53 1.38 -7.33 -8.00
N ALA A 54 0.61 -6.28 -7.72
CA ALA A 54 -0.83 -6.26 -7.99
C ALA A 54 -1.12 -5.92 -9.46
N SER A 55 -2.21 -6.48 -9.99
CA SER A 55 -2.68 -6.26 -11.36
C SER A 55 -3.52 -4.98 -11.52
N GLU A 56 -3.94 -4.38 -10.41
CA GLU A 56 -4.73 -3.14 -10.37
C GLU A 56 -4.41 -2.35 -9.10
N ALA A 57 -4.68 -1.04 -9.14
CA ALA A 57 -4.56 -0.14 -8.01
C ALA A 57 -5.75 -0.34 -7.04
N PRO A 58 -5.53 -0.39 -5.71
CA PRO A 58 -6.51 -0.89 -4.75
C PRO A 58 -7.74 0.02 -4.52
N VAL A 59 -7.66 1.30 -4.87
CA VAL A 59 -8.73 2.30 -4.74
C VAL A 59 -9.30 2.64 -6.11
N THR A 60 -8.44 2.98 -7.08
CA THR A 60 -8.92 3.45 -8.39
C THR A 60 -9.21 2.33 -9.38
N GLY A 61 -8.72 1.11 -9.13
CA GLY A 61 -8.79 -0.01 -10.08
C GLY A 61 -7.92 0.21 -11.32
N ALA A 62 -7.02 1.21 -11.32
CA ALA A 62 -6.15 1.49 -12.46
C ALA A 62 -5.23 0.29 -12.74
N ALA A 63 -5.14 -0.12 -14.00
CA ALA A 63 -4.36 -1.30 -14.39
C ALA A 63 -2.89 -1.19 -13.97
N GLY A 64 -2.40 -2.21 -13.28
CA GLY A 64 -1.01 -2.37 -12.90
C GLY A 64 -0.13 -2.67 -14.11
N THR A 65 1.13 -2.20 -14.06
CA THR A 65 2.10 -2.37 -15.14
C THR A 65 3.04 -3.57 -14.93
N GLY A 66 2.87 -4.32 -13.83
CA GLY A 66 3.82 -5.34 -13.37
C GLY A 66 5.17 -4.77 -12.92
N ARG A 67 5.23 -3.45 -12.66
CA ARG A 67 6.41 -2.70 -12.22
C ARG A 67 6.02 -1.79 -11.06
N VAL A 68 7.02 -1.36 -10.29
CA VAL A 68 6.83 -0.35 -9.23
C VAL A 68 6.15 0.89 -9.83
N PRO A 69 4.99 1.35 -9.30
CA PRO A 69 4.34 2.55 -9.78
C PRO A 69 5.25 3.78 -9.62
N SER A 70 5.16 4.73 -10.55
CA SER A 70 5.86 6.01 -10.41
C SER A 70 5.34 6.78 -9.19
N SER A 71 6.13 7.73 -8.68
CA SER A 71 5.70 8.61 -7.59
C SER A 71 4.37 9.30 -7.90
N HIS A 72 4.17 9.72 -9.16
CA HIS A 72 2.90 10.31 -9.60
C HIS A 72 1.71 9.37 -9.43
N LEU A 73 1.86 8.09 -9.79
CA LEU A 73 0.79 7.10 -9.60
C LEU A 73 0.54 6.81 -8.12
N LEU A 74 1.60 6.67 -7.31
CA LEU A 74 1.46 6.48 -5.87
C LEU A 74 0.71 7.64 -5.20
N THR A 75 1.03 8.89 -5.57
CA THR A 75 0.32 10.08 -5.07
C THR A 75 -1.11 10.15 -5.58
N ALA A 76 -1.36 9.84 -6.86
CA ALA A 76 -2.73 9.84 -7.40
C ALA A 76 -3.64 8.83 -6.67
N GLU A 77 -3.10 7.65 -6.35
CA GLU A 77 -3.84 6.65 -5.58
C GLU A 77 -4.09 7.07 -4.13
N LEU A 78 -3.12 7.76 -3.52
CA LEU A 78 -3.28 8.35 -2.20
C LEU A 78 -4.37 9.44 -2.19
N ASP A 79 -4.37 10.33 -3.18
CA ASP A 79 -5.38 11.38 -3.34
C ASP A 79 -6.78 10.76 -3.56
N ALA A 80 -6.87 9.69 -4.35
CA ALA A 80 -8.12 8.94 -4.53
C ALA A 80 -8.61 8.33 -3.21
N ALA A 81 -7.70 7.79 -2.38
CA ALA A 81 -8.05 7.27 -1.06
C ALA A 81 -8.62 8.37 -0.15
N VAL A 82 -8.05 9.58 -0.18
CA VAL A 82 -8.57 10.75 0.55
C VAL A 82 -10.00 11.09 0.11
N VAL A 83 -10.25 11.12 -1.21
CA VAL A 83 -11.59 11.38 -1.76
C VAL A 83 -12.59 10.31 -1.30
N GLN A 84 -12.23 9.03 -1.41
CA GLN A 84 -13.14 7.94 -1.05
C GLN A 84 -13.41 7.86 0.46
N LEU A 85 -12.45 8.26 1.31
CA LEU A 85 -12.66 8.38 2.75
C LEU A 85 -13.60 9.54 3.15
N GLY A 86 -13.77 10.53 2.27
CA GLY A 86 -14.73 11.61 2.42
C GLY A 86 -16.14 11.26 1.97
N ASP A 87 -16.35 10.10 1.34
CA ASP A 87 -17.66 9.68 0.84
C ASP A 87 -18.54 9.14 2.00
N PRO A 88 -19.64 9.82 2.34
CA PRO A 88 -20.52 9.39 3.44
C PRO A 88 -21.33 8.12 3.10
N THR A 89 -21.32 7.68 1.84
CA THR A 89 -22.04 6.47 1.40
C THR A 89 -21.20 5.19 1.54
N GLN A 90 -19.90 5.33 1.83
CA GLN A 90 -18.98 4.22 2.01
C GLN A 90 -19.37 3.36 3.22
N SER A 91 -19.36 2.04 3.08
CA SER A 91 -19.54 1.14 4.22
C SER A 91 -18.39 1.27 5.22
N ALA A 92 -18.63 0.94 6.50
CA ALA A 92 -17.58 0.99 7.53
C ALA A 92 -16.38 0.09 7.18
N GLU A 93 -16.62 -1.10 6.64
CA GLU A 93 -15.57 -2.01 6.20
C GLU A 93 -14.80 -1.46 4.99
N GLY A 94 -15.52 -0.86 4.02
CA GLY A 94 -14.91 -0.21 2.85
C GLY A 94 -14.05 0.98 3.25
N ALA A 95 -14.54 1.84 4.16
CA ALA A 95 -13.77 2.97 4.69
C ALA A 95 -12.52 2.50 5.45
N ALA A 96 -12.63 1.43 6.26
CA ALA A 96 -11.49 0.85 6.95
C ALA A 96 -10.45 0.29 5.98
N HIS A 97 -10.88 -0.37 4.90
CA HIS A 97 -9.99 -0.85 3.84
C HIS A 97 -9.22 0.31 3.18
N VAL A 98 -9.94 1.35 2.73
CA VAL A 98 -9.33 2.53 2.09
C VAL A 98 -8.39 3.26 3.05
N ARG A 99 -8.71 3.32 4.35
CA ARG A 99 -7.82 3.86 5.37
C ARG A 99 -6.49 3.10 5.44
N GLY A 100 -6.53 1.78 5.39
CA GLY A 100 -5.32 0.95 5.34
C GLY A 100 -4.49 1.20 4.09
N VAL A 101 -5.12 1.36 2.93
CA VAL A 101 -4.43 1.75 1.68
C VAL A 101 -3.75 3.10 1.84
N HIS A 102 -4.51 4.10 2.31
CA HIS A 102 -4.02 5.46 2.50
C HIS A 102 -2.78 5.48 3.41
N ASP A 103 -2.86 4.86 4.59
CA ASP A 103 -1.78 4.96 5.58
C ASP A 103 -0.51 4.24 5.07
N ALA A 104 -0.66 3.10 4.40
CA ALA A 104 0.48 2.41 3.79
C ALA A 104 1.14 3.23 2.67
N LEU A 105 0.35 3.85 1.79
CA LEU A 105 0.88 4.70 0.72
C LEU A 105 1.45 6.02 1.25
N ALA A 106 0.86 6.62 2.28
CA ALA A 106 1.38 7.80 2.94
C ALA A 106 2.78 7.53 3.52
N TRP A 107 2.97 6.36 4.14
CA TRP A 107 4.27 5.94 4.65
C TRP A 107 5.27 5.68 3.51
N VAL A 108 4.88 4.95 2.45
CA VAL A 108 5.72 4.70 1.26
C VAL A 108 6.16 6.02 0.59
N CYS A 109 5.27 7.00 0.53
CA CYS A 109 5.52 8.34 -0.01
C CYS A 109 6.24 9.27 0.98
N GLY A 110 6.45 8.85 2.23
CA GLY A 110 7.18 9.65 3.22
C GLY A 110 6.41 10.78 3.87
N LEU A 111 5.08 10.76 3.77
CA LEU A 111 4.20 11.76 4.38
C LEU A 111 3.96 11.49 5.87
N ILE A 112 4.20 10.26 6.30
CA ILE A 112 4.23 9.85 7.70
C ILE A 112 5.49 9.01 7.97
N ASP A 113 6.03 9.16 9.18
CA ASP A 113 7.22 8.41 9.61
C ASP A 113 6.87 7.03 10.15
N GLU A 114 5.75 6.94 10.87
CA GLU A 114 5.27 5.72 11.50
C GLU A 114 4.65 4.78 10.45
N GLN A 115 5.09 3.53 10.50
CA GLN A 115 4.53 2.48 9.66
C GLN A 115 3.21 1.96 10.28
N PRO A 116 2.13 1.79 9.50
CA PRO A 116 0.87 1.19 9.95
C PRO A 116 0.95 -0.32 10.23
#